data_AF-A0A7V8WTQ7-F1
#
_entry.id   AF-A0A7V8WTQ7-F1
#
_cell.length_a   1.000
_cell.length_b   1.000
_cell.length_c   1.000
_cell.angle_alpha   90.00
_cell.angle_beta   90.00
_cell.angle_gamma   90.00
#
_symmetry.space_group_name_H-M   'P 1'
#
loop_
_entity.id
_entity.type
_entity.pdbx_description
1 polymer ?
#
loop_
_entity_poly.entity_id
_entity_poly.type
_entity_poly.pdbx_seq_one_letter_code
_entity_poly.pdbx_strand_id
1 'polypeptide(L)'
;MGTERGKRSTLVVIDVQNAVVAAPIHEPERVLGTIAALLDRARERGVPVVYVRHDSAPYEDDLRAGSEGWQIHPAVAPRDGETIVEKQWGDAFAATDM
;
A
#
# COMPACT_ATOMS: atom_id res chain seq x y z
N MET A 1 32.84 -6.39 -18.49
CA MET A 1 32.48 -6.04 -17.10
C MET A 1 30.97 -6.27 -16.97
N GLY A 2 30.58 -7.49 -16.59
CA GLY A 2 29.16 -7.87 -16.54
C GLY A 2 28.52 -7.25 -15.31
N THR A 3 27.50 -6.41 -15.51
CA THR A 3 26.63 -6.03 -14.40
C THR A 3 25.78 -7.25 -14.06
N GLU A 4 26.13 -7.96 -12.99
CA GLU A 4 25.15 -8.84 -12.35
C GLU A 4 23.95 -7.96 -11.99
N ARG A 5 22.82 -8.19 -12.64
CA ARG A 5 21.55 -7.58 -12.26
C ARG A 5 21.12 -8.28 -10.97
N GLY A 6 21.74 -7.89 -9.85
CA GLY A 6 21.34 -8.36 -8.53
C GLY A 6 19.84 -8.13 -8.37
N LYS A 7 19.12 -9.12 -7.84
CA LYS A 7 17.66 -9.04 -7.63
C LYS A 7 17.34 -7.81 -6.78
N ARG A 8 16.92 -6.71 -7.41
CA ARG A 8 16.39 -5.53 -6.73
C ARG A 8 14.90 -5.76 -6.54
N SER A 9 14.50 -6.03 -5.30
CA SER A 9 13.09 -6.16 -4.91
C SER A 9 12.55 -4.84 -4.37
N THR A 10 11.25 -4.66 -4.46
CA THR A 10 10.47 -3.59 -3.83
C THR A 10 9.31 -4.24 -3.09
N LEU A 11 8.96 -3.74 -1.90
CA LEU A 11 7.72 -4.11 -1.24
C LEU A 11 6.62 -3.14 -1.70
N VAL A 12 5.55 -3.68 -2.29
CA VAL A 12 4.37 -2.91 -2.66
C VAL A 12 3.23 -3.28 -1.72
N VAL A 13 2.66 -2.29 -1.05
CA VAL A 13 1.52 -2.43 -0.13
C VAL A 13 0.29 -1.84 -0.79
N ILE A 14 -0.71 -2.67 -1.08
CA ILE A 14 -1.87 -2.28 -1.92
C ILE A 14 -3.14 -2.23 -1.07
N ASP A 15 -3.84 -1.09 -1.12
CA ASP A 15 -5.21 -0.89 -0.64
C ASP A 15 -5.44 -1.26 0.85
N VAL A 16 -4.41 -1.10 1.70
CA VAL A 16 -4.55 -1.31 3.15
C VAL A 16 -5.08 -0.03 3.81
N GLN A 17 -6.29 0.37 3.40
CA GLN A 17 -6.98 1.58 3.86
C GLN A 17 -7.99 1.25 4.96
N ASN A 18 -8.37 2.24 5.77
CA ASN A 18 -9.30 2.06 6.89
C ASN A 18 -10.62 1.41 6.47
N ALA A 19 -11.27 1.89 5.40
CA ALA A 19 -12.54 1.34 4.94
C ALA A 19 -12.39 -0.10 4.40
N VAL A 20 -11.26 -0.41 3.74
CA VAL A 20 -10.99 -1.77 3.23
C VAL A 20 -10.80 -2.76 4.36
N VAL A 21 -10.06 -2.37 5.40
CA VAL A 21 -9.82 -3.22 6.57
C VAL A 21 -11.07 -3.38 7.44
N ALA A 22 -11.91 -2.34 7.52
CA ALA A 22 -13.18 -2.38 8.25
C ALA A 22 -14.25 -3.25 7.55
N ALA A 23 -14.11 -3.49 6.24
CA ALA A 23 -14.97 -4.40 5.51
C ALA A 23 -14.76 -5.87 5.96
N PRO A 24 -15.69 -6.80 5.65
CA PRO A 24 -15.57 -8.20 6.01
C PRO A 24 -14.43 -8.92 5.25
N ILE A 25 -13.19 -8.72 5.72
CA ILE A 25 -12.01 -9.39 5.21
C ILE A 25 -11.64 -10.59 6.08
N HIS A 26 -10.95 -11.56 5.50
CA HIS A 26 -10.52 -12.76 6.22
C HIS A 26 -9.27 -12.47 7.08
N GLU A 27 -9.37 -12.74 8.39
CA GLU A 27 -8.27 -12.60 9.37
C GLU A 27 -7.58 -11.22 9.36
N PRO A 28 -8.31 -10.09 9.53
CA PRO A 28 -7.79 -8.73 9.39
C PRO A 28 -6.54 -8.47 10.25
N GLU A 29 -6.56 -8.88 11.51
CA GLU A 29 -5.46 -8.65 12.45
C GLU A 29 -4.19 -9.39 12.03
N ARG A 30 -4.33 -10.62 11.51
CA ARG A 30 -3.21 -11.43 11.03
C ARG A 30 -2.62 -10.86 9.75
N VAL A 31 -3.48 -10.40 8.83
CA VAL A 31 -3.05 -9.73 7.59
C VAL A 31 -2.26 -8.47 7.94
N LEU A 32 -2.80 -7.60 8.79
CA LEU A 32 -2.13 -6.38 9.24
C LEU A 32 -0.79 -6.68 9.93
N GLY A 33 -0.75 -7.66 10.84
CA GLY A 33 0.48 -8.05 11.53
C GLY A 33 1.55 -8.60 10.57
N THR A 34 1.14 -9.32 9.53
CA THR A 34 2.06 -9.83 8.50
C THR A 34 2.63 -8.69 7.67
N ILE A 35 1.79 -7.74 7.25
CA ILE A 35 2.23 -6.57 6.46
C ILE A 35 3.17 -5.70 7.28
N ALA A 36 2.87 -5.45 8.56
CA ALA A 36 3.75 -4.70 9.45
C ALA A 36 5.13 -5.35 9.58
N ALA A 37 5.20 -6.67 9.78
CA ALA A 37 6.47 -7.40 9.84
C ALA A 37 7.26 -7.36 8.51
N LEU A 38 6.56 -7.38 7.36
CA LEU A 38 7.20 -7.23 6.05
C LEU A 38 7.75 -5.81 5.84
N LEU A 39 7.00 -4.79 6.25
CA LEU A 39 7.44 -3.39 6.22
C LEU A 39 8.71 -3.21 7.04
N ASP A 40 8.74 -3.68 8.29
CA ASP A 40 9.92 -3.57 9.14
C ASP A 40 11.13 -4.26 8.51
N ARG A 41 10.97 -5.48 8.00
CA ARG A 41 12.05 -6.19 7.31
C ARG A 41 12.52 -5.49 6.03
N ALA A 42 11.61 -4.86 5.28
CA ALA A 42 11.97 -4.12 4.08
C ALA A 42 12.83 -2.90 4.44
N ARG A 43 12.37 -2.13 5.44
CA ARG A 43 13.04 -0.94 5.96
C ARG A 43 14.42 -1.27 6.53
N GLU A 44 14.54 -2.32 7.34
CA GLU A 44 15.83 -2.80 7.89
C GLU A 44 16.85 -3.18 6.82
N ARG A 45 16.38 -3.66 5.66
CA ARG A 45 17.22 -4.14 4.55
C ARG A 45 17.42 -3.10 3.46
N GLY A 46 16.88 -1.89 3.62
CA GLY A 46 16.89 -0.86 2.58
C GLY A 46 16.15 -1.27 1.30
N VAL A 47 15.17 -2.18 1.41
CA VAL A 47 14.27 -2.52 0.32
C VAL A 47 13.25 -1.38 0.19
N PRO A 48 13.08 -0.77 -1.00
CA PRO A 48 12.10 0.29 -1.19
C PRO A 48 10.68 -0.18 -0.83
N VAL A 49 9.90 0.72 -0.23
CA VAL A 49 8.49 0.53 0.08
C VAL A 49 7.67 1.50 -0.77
N VAL A 50 6.68 0.97 -1.46
CA VAL A 50 5.70 1.73 -2.23
C VAL A 50 4.31 1.35 -1.75
N TYR A 51 3.49 2.35 -1.47
CA TYR A 51 2.08 2.17 -1.16
C TYR A 51 1.25 2.45 -2.40
N VAL A 52 0.18 1.69 -2.57
CA VAL A 52 -0.87 1.95 -3.53
C VAL A 52 -2.15 2.18 -2.75
N ARG A 53 -2.81 3.30 -3.03
CA ARG A 53 -4.02 3.74 -2.34
C ARG A 53 -5.13 3.96 -3.36
N HIS A 54 -6.29 3.36 -3.11
CA HIS A 54 -7.44 3.48 -4.00
C HIS A 54 -8.29 4.69 -3.65
N ASP A 55 -8.60 5.49 -4.67
CA ASP A 55 -9.63 6.53 -4.64
C ASP A 55 -10.84 6.04 -5.44
N SER A 56 -11.99 5.92 -4.78
CA SER A 56 -13.26 5.46 -5.38
C SER A 56 -14.04 6.58 -6.05
N ALA A 57 -13.55 7.83 -6.05
CA ALA A 57 -14.26 8.94 -6.67
C ALA A 57 -14.54 8.68 -8.16
N PRO A 58 -15.74 9.03 -8.67
CA PRO A 58 -16.87 9.67 -7.99
C PRO A 58 -17.94 8.69 -7.45
N TYR A 59 -17.63 7.40 -7.32
CA TYR A 59 -18.64 6.35 -7.13
C TYR A 59 -19.01 6.06 -5.67
N GLU A 60 -18.03 6.07 -4.77
CA GLU A 60 -18.23 5.78 -3.34
C GLU A 60 -17.57 6.84 -2.47
N ASP A 61 -18.23 7.26 -1.38
CA ASP A 61 -17.73 8.32 -0.50
C ASP A 61 -16.70 7.82 0.53
N ASP A 62 -16.81 6.57 0.98
CA ASP A 62 -15.97 6.03 2.06
C ASP A 62 -14.49 5.95 1.67
N LEU A 63 -14.19 5.68 0.41
CA LEU A 63 -12.84 5.66 -0.16
C LEU A 63 -12.53 6.89 -1.02
N ARG A 64 -13.32 7.96 -0.91
CA ARG A 64 -13.04 9.21 -1.61
C ARG A 64 -11.80 9.89 -1.03
N ALA A 65 -10.92 10.39 -1.90
CA ALA A 65 -9.71 11.09 -1.48
C ALA A 65 -9.96 12.14 -0.37
N GLY A 66 -9.20 12.04 0.72
CA GLY A 66 -9.31 12.90 1.90
C GLY A 66 -10.30 12.43 2.98
N SER A 67 -11.10 11.39 2.73
CA SER A 67 -11.96 10.80 3.78
C SER A 67 -11.14 10.05 4.84
N GLU A 68 -11.78 9.68 5.95
CA GLU A 68 -11.18 8.80 6.97
C GLU A 68 -10.96 7.39 6.44
N GLY A 69 -11.95 6.84 5.73
CA GLY A 69 -11.89 5.50 5.12
C GLY A 69 -10.78 5.37 4.09
N TRP A 70 -10.46 6.47 3.39
CA TRP A 70 -9.40 6.54 2.38
C TRP A 70 -7.99 6.54 2.98
N GLN A 71 -7.79 6.93 4.25
CA GLN A 71 -6.45 6.92 4.85
C GLN A 71 -5.88 5.49 4.90
N ILE A 72 -4.56 5.37 4.73
CA ILE A 72 -3.85 4.10 4.96
C ILE A 72 -3.99 3.74 6.44
N HIS A 73 -4.28 2.47 6.71
CA HIS A 73 -4.54 1.98 8.05
C HIS A 73 -3.34 2.22 8.98
N PRO A 74 -3.54 2.76 10.19
CA PRO A 74 -2.45 3.20 11.07
C PRO A 74 -1.46 2.09 11.46
N ALA A 75 -1.92 0.83 11.51
CA ALA A 75 -1.05 -0.32 11.80
C ALA A 75 0.06 -0.55 10.75
N VAL A 76 -0.09 0.01 9.55
CA VAL A 76 0.87 -0.12 8.44
C VAL A 76 1.27 1.22 7.85
N ALA A 77 1.14 2.30 8.63
CA ALA A 77 1.34 3.67 8.17
C ALA A 77 2.69 3.87 7.42
N PRO A 78 2.69 4.64 6.32
CA PRO A 78 3.92 5.05 5.64
C PRO A 78 4.81 5.86 6.57
N ARG A 79 6.12 5.76 6.36
CA ARG A 79 7.14 6.65 6.93
C ARG A 79 7.45 7.79 5.96
N ASP A 80 8.01 8.88 6.50
CA ASP A 80 8.48 10.00 5.69
C ASP A 80 9.42 9.52 4.58
N GLY A 81 9.11 9.92 3.34
CA GLY A 81 9.87 9.56 2.15
C GLY A 81 9.48 8.24 1.48
N GLU A 82 8.54 7.46 2.04
CA GLU A 82 7.95 6.31 1.34
C GLU A 82 6.91 6.78 0.31
N THR A 83 6.96 6.20 -0.90
CA THR A 83 6.09 6.62 -2.01
C THR A 83 4.66 6.13 -1.79
N ILE A 84 3.68 6.99 -2.10
CA ILE A 84 2.26 6.62 -2.18
C ILE A 84 1.79 6.93 -3.61
N VAL A 85 1.29 5.90 -4.29
CA VAL A 85 0.67 5.99 -5.61
C VAL A 85 -0.85 5.94 -5.43
N GLU A 86 -1.55 6.91 -5.99
CA GLU A 86 -3.02 6.92 -6.01
C GLU A 86 -3.54 6.20 -7.26
N LYS A 87 -4.56 5.34 -7.11
CA LYS A 87 -5.21 4.65 -8.23
C LYS A 87 -6.72 4.76 -8.18
N GLN A 88 -7.35 4.76 -9.34
CA GLN A 88 -8.82 4.77 -9.48
C GLN A 88 -9.38 3.47 -10.07
N TRP A 89 -8.52 2.50 -10.39
CA TRP A 89 -8.90 1.23 -10.98
C TRP A 89 -8.52 0.05 -10.07
N GLY A 90 -9.09 -1.12 -10.35
CA GLY A 90 -8.69 -2.36 -9.65
C GLY A 90 -7.25 -2.78 -9.96
N ASP A 91 -6.72 -2.35 -11.11
CA ASP A 91 -5.33 -2.55 -11.51
C ASP A 91 -4.46 -1.40 -10.99
N ALA A 92 -3.37 -1.72 -10.28
CA ALA A 92 -2.44 -0.75 -9.73
C ALA A 92 -1.59 -0.02 -10.79
N PHE A 93 -1.46 -0.58 -11.99
CA PHE A 93 -0.69 0.02 -13.09
C PHE A 93 -1.56 0.89 -14.01
N ALA A 94 -2.87 0.67 -14.01
CA ALA A 94 -3.77 1.38 -14.91
C ALA A 94 -3.85 2.87 -14.53
N ALA A 95 -3.38 3.72 -15.44
CA ALA A 95 -3.36 5.18 -15.28
C ALA A 95 -2.54 5.68 -14.07
N THR A 96 -1.48 4.95 -13.70
CA THR A 96 -0.48 5.35 -12.69
C THR A 96 0.91 5.46 -13.31
N ASP A 97 1.90 5.90 -12.53
CA ASP A 97 3.31 6.01 -12.93
C ASP A 97 4.16 4.80 -12.49
N MET A 98 3.49 3.68 -12.16
CA MET A 98 4.11 2.41 -11.73
C MET A 98 4.72 1.58 -12.86
#